data_AF-A0A914ZSH8-F1
#
_entry.id   AF-A0A914ZSH8-F1
#
_cell.length_a   1.000
_cell.length_b   1.000
_cell.length_c   1.000
_cell.angle_alpha   90.00
_cell.angle_beta   90.00
_cell.angle_gamma   90.00
#
_symmetry.space_group_name_H-M   'P 1'
#
loop_
_entity.id
_entity.type
_entity.pdbx_description
1 polymer ?
#
loop_
_entity_poly.entity_id
_entity_poly.type
_entity_poly.pdbx_seq_one_letter_code
_entity_poly.pdbx_strand_id
1 'polypeptide(L)'
;CRGQRIGRALFDEFQRSFDYTSRIAFCDFIRTEKARLRPSLFPVEGRYSIRRVVGFAMNIALAGGEVIAAYRKVEEGDWLPEVCNLANSFDMDKIVEFDASVAGRNRSSALKEVRQMDGFVGMVAQDHSKRVVGYAMSLPGVGHREITVGPVYAVNLVTAICLLRELCSAAADDKIVHVHVPHMGHRILRFLHDKALCDVDKQFDRFYTHSVNVPADDFSKIFAISAKILLPDC
;
A
#
# COMPACT_ATOMS: atom_id res chain seq x y z
N CYS A 1 34.76 -1.69 -17.26
CA CYS A 1 34.71 -2.20 -15.87
C CYS A 1 34.02 -3.56 -15.81
N ARG A 2 34.72 -4.63 -15.39
CA ARG A 2 34.23 -6.02 -15.38
C ARG A 2 32.96 -6.21 -14.51
N GLY A 3 32.83 -5.43 -13.43
CA GLY A 3 31.67 -5.46 -12.52
C GLY A 3 30.34 -4.98 -13.11
N GLN A 4 30.35 -4.00 -14.04
CA GLN A 4 29.12 -3.52 -14.69
C GLN A 4 28.52 -4.56 -15.65
N ARG A 5 29.37 -5.37 -16.31
CA ARG A 5 28.91 -6.46 -17.18
C ARG A 5 28.27 -7.60 -16.38
N ILE A 6 28.82 -7.90 -15.20
CA ILE A 6 28.26 -8.91 -14.29
C ILE A 6 26.94 -8.43 -13.69
N GLY A 7 26.85 -7.16 -13.27
CA GLY A 7 25.62 -6.57 -12.76
C GLY A 7 24.48 -6.58 -13.79
N ARG A 8 24.77 -6.26 -15.06
CA ARG A 8 23.78 -6.39 -16.15
C ARG A 8 23.37 -7.84 -16.40
N ALA A 9 24.33 -8.77 -16.47
CA ALA A 9 24.00 -10.18 -16.71
C ALA A 9 23.12 -10.77 -15.59
N LEU A 10 23.39 -10.44 -14.32
CA LEU A 10 22.57 -10.86 -13.18
C LEU A 10 21.18 -10.22 -13.19
N PHE A 11 21.08 -8.96 -13.64
CA PHE A 11 19.80 -8.27 -13.78
C PHE A 11 18.98 -8.83 -14.95
N ASP A 12 19.61 -9.12 -16.09
CA ASP A 12 18.97 -9.75 -17.24
C ASP A 12 18.50 -11.18 -16.91
N GLU A 13 19.29 -11.93 -16.13
CA GLU A 13 18.94 -13.26 -15.63
C GLU A 13 17.81 -13.20 -14.59
N PHE A 14 17.82 -12.20 -13.71
CA PHE A 14 16.72 -11.91 -12.79
C PHE A 14 15.42 -11.55 -13.55
N GLN A 15 15.51 -10.70 -14.57
CA GLN A 15 14.36 -10.29 -15.39
C GLN A 15 13.76 -11.47 -16.18
N ARG A 16 14.60 -12.37 -16.72
CA ARG A 16 14.15 -13.63 -17.34
C ARG A 16 13.52 -14.61 -16.35
N SER A 17 13.93 -14.56 -15.08
CA SER A 17 13.35 -15.39 -14.02
C SER A 17 11.96 -14.90 -13.60
N PHE A 18 11.63 -13.64 -13.87
CA PHE A 18 10.32 -13.02 -13.62
C PHE A 18 9.23 -13.44 -14.63
N ASP A 19 9.62 -13.88 -15.83
CA ASP A 19 8.68 -14.43 -16.83
C ASP A 19 8.13 -15.82 -16.42
N TYR A 20 8.69 -16.43 -15.38
CA TYR A 20 8.15 -17.65 -14.76
C TYR A 20 7.23 -17.30 -13.59
N THR A 21 6.03 -17.87 -13.61
CA THR A 21 4.88 -17.58 -12.74
C THR A 21 5.10 -17.88 -11.23
N SER A 22 6.30 -18.27 -10.83
CA SER A 22 6.71 -18.55 -9.45
C SER A 22 7.45 -17.33 -8.86
N ARG A 23 6.64 -16.45 -8.28
CA ARG A 23 7.00 -15.22 -7.55
C ARG A 23 8.18 -15.40 -6.58
N ILE A 24 9.28 -14.72 -6.88
CA ILE A 24 10.28 -14.32 -5.88
C ILE A 24 10.48 -12.81 -6.08
N ALA A 25 9.92 -11.99 -5.19
CA ALA A 25 10.25 -10.57 -5.19
C ALA A 25 11.78 -10.44 -5.04
N PHE A 26 12.43 -9.52 -5.77
CA PHE A 26 13.89 -9.27 -5.71
C PHE A 26 14.47 -9.30 -4.27
N CYS A 27 13.69 -8.81 -3.30
CA CYS A 27 14.01 -8.83 -1.87
C CYS A 27 14.22 -10.23 -1.27
N ASP A 28 13.52 -11.24 -1.76
CA ASP A 28 13.63 -12.63 -1.31
C ASP A 28 14.86 -13.30 -1.91
N PHE A 29 15.19 -13.09 -3.20
CA PHE A 29 16.42 -13.60 -3.83
C PHE A 29 17.68 -13.12 -3.09
N ILE A 30 17.76 -11.82 -2.78
CA ILE A 30 18.87 -11.23 -2.00
C ILE A 30 18.95 -11.81 -0.57
N ARG A 31 17.82 -12.18 0.02
CA ARG A 31 17.77 -12.76 1.37
C ARG A 31 18.21 -14.22 1.43
N THR A 32 17.79 -15.04 0.47
CA THR A 32 18.13 -16.49 0.46
C THR A 32 19.62 -16.73 0.25
N GLU A 33 20.28 -15.91 -0.56
CA GLU A 33 21.67 -16.14 -0.96
C GLU A 33 22.72 -15.64 0.05
N LYS A 34 22.34 -14.98 1.17
CA LYS A 34 23.29 -14.23 2.05
C LYS A 34 24.22 -13.30 1.25
N ALA A 35 23.88 -12.99 0.01
CA ALA A 35 24.64 -12.12 -0.85
C ALA A 35 24.40 -10.71 -0.33
N ARG A 36 25.34 -10.19 0.45
CA ARG A 36 25.53 -8.75 0.59
C ARG A 36 25.90 -8.23 -0.81
N LEU A 37 24.91 -8.12 -1.70
CA LEU A 37 25.06 -7.44 -2.97
C LEU A 37 25.48 -6.03 -2.61
N ARG A 38 26.74 -5.72 -2.92
CA ARG A 38 27.25 -4.37 -2.74
C ARG A 38 26.38 -3.49 -3.64
N PRO A 39 25.72 -2.45 -3.10
CA PRO A 39 24.91 -1.52 -3.89
C PRO A 39 25.66 -0.94 -5.10
N SER A 40 27.00 -0.99 -5.09
CA SER A 40 27.87 -0.61 -6.20
C SER A 40 27.71 -1.42 -7.51
N LEU A 41 26.93 -2.50 -7.54
CA LEU A 41 26.70 -3.30 -8.75
C LEU A 41 25.46 -2.85 -9.54
N PHE A 42 24.60 -2.03 -8.95
CA PHE A 42 23.39 -1.50 -9.59
C PHE A 42 23.42 0.03 -9.55
N PRO A 43 23.01 0.73 -10.62
CA PRO A 43 22.91 2.20 -10.62
C PRO A 43 21.71 2.63 -9.76
N VAL A 44 21.84 2.49 -8.44
CA VAL A 44 20.83 2.93 -7.46
C VAL A 44 20.93 4.45 -7.32
N GLU A 45 19.85 5.15 -7.63
CA GLU A 45 19.80 6.61 -7.58
C GLU A 45 19.07 7.14 -6.36
N GLY A 46 18.16 6.35 -5.80
CA GLY A 46 17.57 6.67 -4.52
C GLY A 46 17.00 5.46 -3.81
N ARG A 47 16.68 5.69 -2.54
CA ARG A 47 16.10 4.70 -1.65
C ARG A 47 15.06 5.34 -0.76
N TYR A 48 14.02 4.59 -0.43
CA TYR A 48 13.14 4.93 0.68
C TYR A 48 12.76 3.69 1.46
N SER A 49 12.57 3.85 2.76
CA SER A 49 12.20 2.73 3.62
C SER A 49 10.69 2.52 3.64
N ILE A 50 10.28 1.27 3.79
CA ILE A 50 8.90 0.83 3.99
C ILE A 50 8.86 0.09 5.32
N ARG A 51 7.91 0.44 6.18
CA ARG A 51 7.69 -0.21 7.48
C ARG A 51 6.46 -1.10 7.38
N ARG A 52 6.61 -2.38 7.70
CA ARG A 52 5.48 -3.29 7.94
C ARG A 52 5.00 -3.05 9.36
N VAL A 53 3.78 -2.54 9.44
CA VAL A 53 3.05 -2.28 10.67
C VAL A 53 2.06 -3.41 10.90
N VAL A 54 1.97 -3.89 12.13
CA VAL A 54 1.13 -5.02 12.52
C VAL A 54 0.29 -4.64 13.74
N GLY A 55 -1.01 -4.93 13.71
CA GLY A 55 -1.88 -4.68 14.86
C GLY A 55 -3.24 -5.34 14.69
N PHE A 56 -4.10 -5.21 15.70
CA PHE A 56 -5.45 -5.76 15.64
C PHE A 56 -6.40 -4.84 14.88
N ALA A 57 -7.26 -5.45 14.03
CA ALA A 57 -8.28 -4.72 13.29
C ALA A 57 -9.17 -3.87 14.22
N MET A 58 -9.61 -4.45 15.35
CA MET A 58 -10.42 -3.75 16.36
C MET A 58 -9.74 -2.48 16.87
N ASN A 59 -8.45 -2.51 17.19
CA ASN A 59 -7.75 -1.32 17.72
C ASN A 59 -7.67 -0.21 16.66
N ILE A 60 -7.41 -0.56 15.41
CA ILE A 60 -7.39 0.41 14.30
C ILE A 60 -8.78 1.03 14.10
N ALA A 61 -9.83 0.21 14.14
CA ALA A 61 -11.21 0.66 14.00
C ALA A 61 -11.63 1.61 15.13
N LEU A 62 -11.33 1.26 16.39
CA LEU A 62 -11.62 2.10 17.56
C LEU A 62 -10.86 3.42 17.51
N ALA A 63 -9.54 3.37 17.31
CA ALA A 63 -8.70 4.57 17.21
C ALA A 63 -9.15 5.48 16.06
N GLY A 64 -9.53 4.90 14.92
CA GLY A 64 -10.07 5.65 13.79
C GLY A 64 -11.40 6.33 14.13
N GLY A 65 -12.28 5.64 14.85
CA GLY A 65 -13.54 6.20 15.35
C GLY A 65 -13.35 7.41 16.27
N GLU A 66 -12.39 7.33 17.19
CA GLU A 66 -12.04 8.44 18.08
C GLU A 66 -11.52 9.67 17.32
N VAL A 67 -10.61 9.47 16.37
CA VAL A 67 -10.05 10.56 15.55
C VAL A 67 -11.14 11.23 14.72
N ILE A 68 -12.03 10.43 14.10
CA ILE A 68 -13.15 10.93 13.30
C ILE A 68 -14.13 11.72 14.17
N ALA A 69 -14.45 11.23 15.37
CA ALA A 69 -15.33 11.93 16.30
C ALA A 69 -14.71 13.25 16.79
N ALA A 70 -13.40 13.29 17.00
CA ALA A 70 -12.69 14.52 17.35
C ALA A 70 -12.71 15.53 16.19
N TYR A 71 -12.49 15.09 14.96
CA TYR A 71 -12.51 15.94 13.76
C TYR A 71 -13.86 16.63 13.57
N ARG A 72 -14.97 15.89 13.71
CA ARG A 72 -16.34 16.44 13.63
C ARG A 72 -16.63 17.56 14.65
N LYS A 73 -15.91 17.60 15.78
CA LYS A 73 -16.10 18.62 16.82
C LYS A 73 -15.29 19.89 16.58
N VAL A 74 -14.24 19.83 15.76
CA VAL A 74 -13.28 20.94 15.58
C VAL A 74 -13.60 21.75 14.32
N GLU A 75 -14.05 21.09 13.25
CA GLU A 75 -14.29 21.72 11.96
C GLU A 75 -15.78 21.67 11.61
N GLU A 76 -16.55 22.63 12.14
CA GLU A 76 -17.94 22.88 11.69
C GLU A 76 -17.90 23.40 10.24
N GLY A 77 -17.92 22.49 9.27
CA GLY A 77 -18.01 22.85 7.84
C GLY A 77 -17.30 21.88 6.89
N ASP A 78 -16.27 21.17 7.37
CA ASP A 78 -15.57 20.16 6.56
C ASP A 78 -16.27 18.80 6.68
N TRP A 79 -16.95 18.43 5.60
CA TRP A 79 -17.67 17.17 5.51
C TRP A 79 -16.67 16.02 5.34
N LEU A 80 -16.69 15.07 6.27
CA LEU A 80 -16.00 13.80 6.11
C LEU A 80 -16.47 13.09 4.84
N PRO A 81 -15.58 12.36 4.14
CA PRO A 81 -15.99 11.61 2.98
C PRO A 81 -16.99 10.50 3.37
N GLU A 82 -17.91 10.22 2.45
CA GLU A 82 -18.74 9.04 2.52
C GLU A 82 -17.89 7.83 2.15
N VAL A 83 -17.79 6.83 3.03
CA VAL A 83 -17.04 5.60 2.76
C VAL A 83 -18.00 4.47 2.43
N CYS A 84 -17.81 3.88 1.26
CA CYS A 84 -18.67 2.84 0.71
C CYS A 84 -17.84 1.58 0.43
N ASN A 85 -18.44 0.41 0.60
CA ASN A 85 -17.83 -0.86 0.22
C ASN A 85 -17.75 -0.97 -1.32
N LEU A 86 -16.60 -1.43 -1.80
CA LEU A 86 -16.25 -1.67 -3.20
C LEU A 86 -16.86 -2.98 -3.74
N ALA A 87 -18.04 -3.35 -3.22
CA ALA A 87 -18.81 -4.50 -3.67
C ALA A 87 -19.12 -4.38 -5.17
N ASN A 88 -19.61 -5.46 -5.78
CA ASN A 88 -19.73 -5.66 -7.22
C ASN A 88 -20.33 -4.49 -8.04
N SER A 89 -21.08 -3.57 -7.43
CA SER A 89 -21.76 -2.44 -8.06
C SER A 89 -20.99 -1.12 -8.15
N PHE A 90 -19.82 -0.94 -7.50
CA PHE A 90 -19.09 0.33 -7.62
C PHE A 90 -18.36 0.46 -8.96
N ASP A 91 -18.41 1.65 -9.55
CA ASP A 91 -17.75 2.00 -10.80
C ASP A 91 -16.22 1.98 -10.63
N MET A 92 -15.59 0.93 -11.18
CA MET A 92 -14.14 0.74 -11.11
C MET A 92 -13.37 1.78 -11.89
N ASP A 93 -13.96 2.41 -12.91
CA ASP A 93 -13.22 3.32 -13.79
C ASP A 93 -12.79 4.57 -13.01
N LYS A 94 -13.63 5.05 -12.08
CA LYS A 94 -13.29 6.16 -11.18
C LYS A 94 -12.17 5.83 -10.20
N ILE A 95 -12.10 4.59 -9.74
CA ILE A 95 -11.00 4.13 -8.85
C ILE A 95 -9.71 4.03 -9.65
N VAL A 96 -9.78 3.49 -10.87
CA VAL A 96 -8.64 3.40 -11.78
C VAL A 96 -8.10 4.78 -12.13
N GLU A 97 -8.96 5.75 -12.39
CA GLU A 97 -8.58 7.14 -12.66
C GLU A 97 -7.88 7.77 -11.45
N PHE A 98 -8.47 7.65 -10.26
CA PHE A 98 -7.85 8.14 -9.03
C PHE A 98 -6.52 7.44 -8.75
N ASP A 99 -6.47 6.11 -8.89
CA ASP A 99 -5.24 5.33 -8.72
C ASP A 99 -4.13 5.79 -9.66
N ALA A 100 -4.45 5.97 -10.94
CA ALA A 100 -3.49 6.42 -11.94
C ALA A 100 -2.97 7.83 -11.64
N SER A 101 -3.81 8.71 -11.09
CA SER A 101 -3.39 10.04 -10.64
C SER A 101 -2.43 10.01 -9.46
N VAL A 102 -2.55 9.01 -8.56
CA VAL A 102 -1.69 8.87 -7.37
C VAL A 102 -0.41 8.11 -7.69
N ALA A 103 -0.51 7.00 -8.44
CA ALA A 103 0.61 6.14 -8.81
C ALA A 103 1.36 6.61 -10.07
N GLY A 104 0.91 7.71 -10.69
CA GLY A 104 1.44 8.26 -11.93
C GLY A 104 1.40 7.32 -13.15
N ARG A 105 0.59 6.25 -13.11
CA ARG A 105 0.53 5.23 -14.18
C ARG A 105 -0.76 4.42 -14.14
N ASN A 106 -1.13 3.83 -15.28
CA ASN A 106 -2.30 2.97 -15.37
C ASN A 106 -2.03 1.58 -14.75
N ARG A 107 -2.76 1.23 -13.68
CA ARG A 107 -2.71 -0.11 -13.04
C ARG A 107 -4.05 -0.85 -13.08
N SER A 108 -4.89 -0.53 -14.06
CA SER A 108 -6.25 -1.07 -14.19
C SER A 108 -6.32 -2.59 -14.25
N SER A 109 -5.41 -3.28 -14.97
CA SER A 109 -5.40 -4.75 -15.01
C SER A 109 -5.17 -5.35 -13.63
N ALA A 110 -4.12 -4.90 -12.93
CA ALA A 110 -3.80 -5.37 -11.59
C ALA A 110 -4.94 -5.09 -10.59
N LEU A 111 -5.59 -3.93 -10.67
CA LEU A 111 -6.75 -3.61 -9.84
C LEU A 111 -7.93 -4.55 -10.11
N LYS A 112 -8.20 -4.87 -11.38
CA LYS A 112 -9.26 -5.81 -11.78
C LYS A 112 -8.96 -7.24 -11.32
N GLU A 113 -7.73 -7.69 -11.46
CA GLU A 113 -7.28 -9.02 -10.98
C GLU A 113 -7.38 -9.15 -9.47
N VAL A 114 -6.94 -8.14 -8.72
CA VAL A 114 -6.99 -8.15 -7.24
C VAL A 114 -8.43 -8.17 -6.74
N ARG A 115 -9.35 -7.45 -7.39
CA ARG A 115 -10.77 -7.47 -7.05
C ARG A 115 -11.39 -8.86 -7.18
N GLN A 116 -10.88 -9.69 -8.08
CA GLN A 116 -11.38 -11.06 -8.30
C GLN A 116 -10.78 -12.08 -7.33
N MET A 117 -9.83 -11.69 -6.48
CA MET A 117 -9.23 -12.59 -5.51
C MET A 117 -10.21 -12.92 -4.39
N ASP A 118 -10.20 -14.18 -3.94
CA ASP A 118 -11.02 -14.62 -2.81
C ASP A 118 -10.65 -13.86 -1.52
N GLY A 119 -11.67 -13.50 -0.75
CA GLY A 119 -11.55 -12.68 0.45
C GLY A 119 -11.16 -11.22 0.21
N PHE A 120 -11.22 -10.71 -1.03
CA PHE A 120 -11.05 -9.29 -1.32
C PHE A 120 -12.13 -8.44 -0.62
N VAL A 121 -11.68 -7.39 0.06
CA VAL A 121 -12.56 -6.33 0.58
C VAL A 121 -11.97 -4.99 0.18
N GLY A 122 -12.75 -4.17 -0.52
CA GLY A 122 -12.38 -2.81 -0.88
C GLY A 122 -13.29 -1.78 -0.20
N MET A 123 -12.74 -0.59 0.04
CA MET A 123 -13.48 0.59 0.49
C MET A 123 -13.12 1.78 -0.40
N VAL A 124 -14.09 2.64 -0.69
CA VAL A 124 -13.93 3.87 -1.46
C VAL A 124 -14.46 5.03 -0.66
N ALA A 125 -13.72 6.12 -0.63
CA ALA A 125 -14.12 7.39 -0.04
C ALA A 125 -14.56 8.35 -1.15
N GLN A 126 -15.75 8.93 -1.00
CA GLN A 126 -16.30 9.92 -1.92
C GLN A 126 -16.52 11.26 -1.22
N ASP A 127 -16.24 12.37 -1.90
CA ASP A 127 -16.67 13.69 -1.44
C ASP A 127 -18.17 13.91 -1.66
N HIS A 128 -18.70 15.05 -1.20
CA HIS A 128 -20.09 15.45 -1.38
C HIS A 128 -20.50 15.57 -2.86
N SER A 129 -19.53 15.74 -3.77
CA SER A 129 -19.72 15.77 -5.21
C SER A 129 -19.64 14.38 -5.85
N LYS A 130 -19.63 13.31 -5.05
CA LYS A 130 -19.49 11.89 -5.45
C LYS A 130 -18.19 11.58 -6.21
N ARG A 131 -17.16 12.44 -6.09
CA ARG A 131 -15.84 12.19 -6.66
C ARG A 131 -15.05 11.28 -5.73
N VAL A 132 -14.28 10.36 -6.30
CA VAL A 132 -13.39 9.49 -5.53
C VAL A 132 -12.25 10.33 -4.95
N VAL A 133 -12.15 10.34 -3.63
CA VAL A 133 -11.10 11.05 -2.88
C VAL A 133 -10.19 10.09 -2.12
N GLY A 134 -10.42 8.79 -2.26
CA GLY A 134 -9.54 7.76 -1.75
C GLY A 134 -10.12 6.37 -1.93
N TYR A 135 -9.27 5.37 -1.81
CA TYR A 135 -9.68 3.99 -1.72
C TYR A 135 -8.66 3.19 -0.89
N ALA A 136 -9.15 2.11 -0.30
CA ALA A 136 -8.34 1.13 0.39
C ALA A 136 -8.82 -0.27 0.04
N MET A 137 -7.95 -1.26 0.18
CA MET A 137 -8.36 -2.65 0.06
C MET A 137 -7.59 -3.56 1.00
N SER A 138 -8.15 -4.75 1.19
CA SER A 138 -7.54 -5.80 1.96
C SER A 138 -7.76 -7.14 1.29
N LEU A 139 -6.83 -8.03 1.59
CA LEU A 139 -6.80 -9.40 1.11
C LEU A 139 -6.40 -10.32 2.27
N PRO A 140 -6.77 -11.60 2.22
CA PRO A 140 -6.27 -12.58 3.15
C PRO A 140 -4.73 -12.61 3.17
N GLY A 141 -4.17 -12.69 4.39
CA GLY A 141 -2.76 -12.92 4.65
C GLY A 141 -2.37 -14.39 4.54
N VAL A 142 -1.23 -14.76 5.12
CA VAL A 142 -0.74 -16.15 5.10
C VAL A 142 -1.47 -17.00 6.14
N GLY A 143 -1.81 -16.40 7.29
CA GLY A 143 -2.61 -17.04 8.33
C GLY A 143 -4.12 -16.81 8.22
N HIS A 144 -4.92 -17.71 8.77
CA HIS A 144 -6.39 -17.57 8.83
C HIS A 144 -6.86 -16.33 9.60
N ARG A 145 -6.04 -15.79 10.49
CA ARG A 145 -6.31 -14.56 11.23
C ARG A 145 -5.69 -13.32 10.61
N GLU A 146 -4.92 -13.46 9.54
CA GLU A 146 -4.16 -12.34 8.99
C GLU A 146 -4.89 -11.74 7.79
N ILE A 147 -4.89 -10.41 7.72
CA ILE A 147 -5.25 -9.66 6.52
C ILE A 147 -4.12 -8.69 6.17
N THR A 148 -3.87 -8.54 4.88
CA THR A 148 -2.96 -7.51 4.37
C THR A 148 -3.79 -6.36 3.83
N VAL A 149 -3.52 -5.16 4.33
CA VAL A 149 -4.20 -3.94 3.92
C VAL A 149 -3.28 -3.10 3.06
N GLY A 150 -3.75 -2.75 1.87
CA GLY A 150 -3.03 -1.92 0.93
C GLY A 150 -3.49 -2.15 -0.52
N PRO A 151 -3.40 -1.11 -1.39
CA PRO A 151 -2.93 0.23 -1.04
C PRO A 151 -3.99 0.97 -0.21
N VAL A 152 -3.55 2.02 0.48
CA VAL A 152 -4.43 3.01 1.10
C VAL A 152 -4.04 4.34 0.49
N TYR A 153 -4.77 4.74 -0.54
CA TYR A 153 -4.56 5.99 -1.26
C TYR A 153 -5.68 6.95 -0.94
N ALA A 154 -5.36 8.18 -0.56
CA ALA A 154 -6.36 9.15 -0.14
C ALA A 154 -5.85 10.58 -0.33
N VAL A 155 -6.74 11.54 -0.54
CA VAL A 155 -6.36 12.95 -0.71
C VAL A 155 -5.77 13.58 0.55
N ASN A 156 -6.03 13.00 1.73
CA ASN A 156 -5.49 13.46 3.01
C ASN A 156 -5.52 12.34 4.07
N LEU A 157 -4.93 12.62 5.24
CA LEU A 157 -4.81 11.67 6.35
C LEU A 157 -6.18 11.25 6.93
N VAL A 158 -7.11 12.20 7.07
CA VAL A 158 -8.43 11.93 7.65
C VAL A 158 -9.19 10.93 6.78
N THR A 159 -9.19 11.13 5.46
CA THR A 159 -9.76 10.19 4.50
C THR A 159 -9.10 8.81 4.59
N ALA A 160 -7.77 8.74 4.75
CA ALA A 160 -7.07 7.46 4.94
C ALA A 160 -7.49 6.74 6.23
N ILE A 161 -7.70 7.49 7.32
CA ILE A 161 -8.19 6.95 8.60
C ILE A 161 -9.65 6.47 8.47
N CYS A 162 -10.52 7.20 7.78
CA CYS A 162 -11.90 6.74 7.49
C CYS A 162 -11.90 5.41 6.74
N LEU A 163 -11.07 5.30 5.69
CA LEU A 163 -10.93 4.07 4.91
C LEU A 163 -10.42 2.89 5.75
N LEU A 164 -9.36 3.11 6.55
CA LEU A 164 -8.82 2.09 7.44
C LEU A 164 -9.81 1.65 8.51
N ARG A 165 -10.55 2.60 9.09
CA ARG A 165 -11.60 2.32 10.07
C ARG A 165 -12.65 1.38 9.47
N GLU A 166 -13.26 1.75 8.35
CA GLU A 166 -14.32 0.92 7.75
C GLU A 166 -13.80 -0.46 7.36
N LEU A 167 -12.61 -0.51 6.77
CA LEU A 167 -12.01 -1.76 6.35
C LEU A 167 -11.74 -2.69 7.54
N CYS A 168 -11.21 -2.14 8.64
CA CYS A 168 -10.93 -2.93 9.85
C CYS A 168 -12.20 -3.26 10.63
N SER A 169 -13.23 -2.42 10.58
CA SER A 169 -14.55 -2.68 11.20
C SER A 169 -15.32 -3.78 10.46
N ALA A 170 -15.10 -3.93 9.16
CA ALA A 170 -15.65 -5.00 8.36
C ALA A 170 -14.91 -6.35 8.55
N ALA A 171 -13.71 -6.32 9.12
CA ALA A 171 -12.96 -7.53 9.48
C ALA A 171 -13.42 -8.06 10.85
N ALA A 172 -13.25 -9.37 11.09
CA ALA A 172 -13.52 -9.92 12.42
C ALA A 172 -12.54 -9.36 13.48
N ASP A 173 -13.00 -9.23 14.72
CA ASP A 173 -12.27 -8.60 15.82
C ASP A 173 -10.89 -9.23 16.10
N ASP A 174 -10.75 -10.53 15.82
CA ASP A 174 -9.52 -11.30 16.03
C ASP A 174 -8.51 -11.19 14.88
N LYS A 175 -8.82 -10.41 13.84
CA LYS A 175 -7.94 -10.25 12.67
C LYS A 175 -6.73 -9.39 12.98
N ILE A 176 -5.57 -9.90 12.58
CA ILE A 176 -4.29 -9.21 12.59
C ILE A 176 -4.10 -8.55 11.23
N VAL A 177 -3.93 -7.23 11.27
CA VAL A 177 -3.76 -6.37 10.11
C VAL A 177 -2.28 -6.16 9.84
N HIS A 178 -1.85 -6.40 8.60
CA HIS A 178 -0.53 -6.03 8.09
C HIS A 178 -0.65 -4.88 7.10
N VAL A 179 0.02 -3.76 7.38
CA VAL A 179 0.04 -2.56 6.52
C VAL A 179 1.48 -2.22 6.17
N HIS A 180 1.77 -1.95 4.90
CA HIS A 180 3.09 -1.52 4.46
C HIS A 180 3.09 0.00 4.26
N VAL A 181 3.71 0.74 5.18
CA VAL A 181 3.73 2.20 5.17
C VAL A 181 5.07 2.71 4.63
N PRO A 182 5.11 3.45 3.52
CA PRO A 182 6.34 4.07 3.06
C PRO A 182 6.78 5.19 4.02
N HIS A 183 8.08 5.49 4.07
CA HIS A 183 8.66 6.48 4.97
C HIS A 183 7.98 7.87 4.88
N MET A 184 7.55 8.26 3.68
CA MET A 184 6.83 9.52 3.45
C MET A 184 5.46 9.57 4.15
N GLY A 185 4.82 8.41 4.36
CA GLY A 185 3.57 8.22 5.10
C GLY A 185 3.71 8.30 6.62
N HIS A 186 4.69 9.05 7.14
CA HIS A 186 4.96 9.17 8.59
C HIS A 186 3.73 9.55 9.42
N ARG A 187 2.79 10.32 8.85
CA ARG A 187 1.56 10.73 9.55
C ARG A 187 0.65 9.55 9.87
N ILE A 188 0.44 8.63 8.91
CA ILE A 188 -0.38 7.45 9.20
C ILE A 188 0.38 6.46 10.07
N LEU A 189 1.70 6.37 9.92
CA LEU A 189 2.51 5.54 10.81
C LEU A 189 2.34 5.98 12.27
N ARG A 190 2.37 7.30 12.52
CA ARG A 190 2.18 7.85 13.86
C ARG A 190 0.79 7.53 14.40
N PHE A 191 -0.26 7.64 13.59
CA PHE A 191 -1.60 7.21 13.98
C PHE A 191 -1.62 5.72 14.35
N LEU A 192 -1.07 4.85 13.50
CA LEU A 192 -1.07 3.40 13.74
C LEU A 192 -0.31 3.03 15.01
N HIS A 193 0.84 3.65 15.25
CA HIS A 193 1.66 3.39 16.43
C HIS A 193 1.06 4.01 17.70
N ASP A 194 0.83 5.32 17.71
CA ASP A 194 0.50 6.07 18.93
C ASP A 194 -0.98 5.92 19.34
N LYS A 195 -1.88 5.65 18.39
CA LYS A 195 -3.33 5.59 18.63
C LYS A 195 -3.90 4.19 18.48
N ALA A 196 -3.55 3.49 17.39
CA ALA A 196 -4.06 2.14 17.16
C ALA A 196 -3.22 1.04 17.84
N LEU A 197 -2.15 1.42 18.56
CA LEU A 197 -1.27 0.50 19.30
C LEU A 197 -0.71 -0.63 18.41
N CYS A 198 -0.38 -0.29 17.17
CA CYS A 198 0.27 -1.21 16.23
C CYS A 198 1.79 -1.19 16.39
N ASP A 199 2.41 -2.34 16.19
CA ASP A 199 3.86 -2.52 16.23
C ASP A 199 4.50 -2.41 14.84
N VAL A 200 5.75 -1.97 14.78
CA VAL A 200 6.57 -2.05 13.57
C VAL A 200 7.35 -3.37 13.60
N ASP A 201 6.89 -4.35 12.82
CA ASP A 201 7.50 -5.68 12.74
C ASP A 201 8.80 -5.66 11.93
N LYS A 202 8.77 -5.05 10.74
CA LYS A 202 9.89 -5.10 9.79
C LYS A 202 10.07 -3.78 9.05
N GLN A 203 11.31 -3.49 8.69
CA GLN A 203 11.66 -2.43 7.75
C GLN A 203 12.31 -3.02 6.50
N PHE A 204 11.90 -2.50 5.35
CA PHE A 204 12.42 -2.82 4.03
C PHE A 204 12.95 -1.54 3.41
N ASP A 205 13.99 -1.64 2.59
CA ASP A 205 14.41 -0.52 1.74
C ASP A 205 14.01 -0.83 0.31
N ARG A 206 13.37 0.15 -0.33
CA ARG A 206 13.09 0.13 -1.76
C ARG A 206 14.13 0.96 -2.49
N PHE A 207 14.58 0.44 -3.63
CA PHE A 207 15.57 1.06 -4.51
C PHE A 207 14.94 1.36 -5.87
N TYR A 208 15.42 2.40 -6.55
CA TYR A 208 15.03 2.71 -7.93
C TYR A 208 16.24 3.15 -8.78
N THR A 209 16.14 2.91 -10.09
CA THR A 209 17.18 3.17 -11.11
C THR A 209 16.59 4.03 -12.25
N HIS A 210 17.40 4.85 -12.95
CA HIS A 210 16.98 5.77 -14.03
C HIS A 210 16.19 5.13 -15.18
N SER A 211 16.26 3.80 -15.38
CA SER A 211 15.54 3.12 -16.45
C SER A 211 14.04 2.99 -16.21
N VAL A 212 13.59 3.25 -14.98
CA VAL A 212 12.17 3.37 -14.65
C VAL A 212 11.91 4.87 -14.52
N ASN A 213 11.09 5.44 -15.41
CA ASN A 213 10.43 6.70 -15.12
C ASN A 213 9.74 6.50 -13.77
N VAL A 214 10.35 6.97 -12.68
CA VAL A 214 9.72 6.98 -11.37
C VAL A 214 8.49 7.84 -11.61
N PRO A 215 7.29 7.25 -11.64
CA PRO A 215 6.10 8.05 -11.83
C PRO A 215 6.12 9.12 -10.74
N ALA A 216 5.59 10.30 -11.02
CA ALA A 216 5.36 11.28 -9.98
C ALA A 216 4.28 10.72 -9.05
N ASP A 217 4.65 9.74 -8.23
CA ASP A 217 3.86 9.23 -7.13
C ASP A 217 3.55 10.46 -6.28
N ASP A 218 2.27 10.81 -6.17
CA ASP A 218 1.86 11.87 -5.27
C ASP A 218 1.97 11.31 -3.84
N PHE A 219 3.19 11.30 -3.30
CA PHE A 219 3.51 10.71 -2.01
C PHE A 219 2.68 11.30 -0.86
N SER A 220 2.11 12.50 -1.05
CA SER A 220 1.18 13.09 -0.08
C SER A 220 -0.13 12.30 0.06
N LYS A 221 -0.48 11.52 -0.97
CA LYS A 221 -1.69 10.71 -1.06
C LYS A 221 -1.46 9.21 -0.82
N ILE A 222 -0.22 8.79 -0.59
CA ILE A 222 0.15 7.38 -0.36
C ILE A 222 0.33 7.13 1.13
N PHE A 223 -0.65 6.45 1.75
CA PHE A 223 -0.62 6.10 3.17
C PHE A 223 -0.19 4.64 3.39
N ALA A 224 -0.54 3.74 2.48
CA ALA A 224 -0.01 2.39 2.47
C ALA A 224 0.12 1.86 1.04
N ILE A 225 1.08 0.97 0.84
CA ILE A 225 1.34 0.31 -0.43
C ILE A 225 0.88 -1.15 -0.40
N SER A 226 0.70 -1.76 -1.57
CA SER A 226 0.44 -3.19 -1.72
C SER A 226 1.50 -3.82 -2.58
N ALA A 227 2.01 -4.98 -2.17
CA ALA A 227 2.82 -5.82 -3.06
C ALA A 227 1.96 -6.54 -4.12
N LYS A 228 0.65 -6.75 -3.86
CA LYS A 228 -0.25 -7.46 -4.78
C LYS A 228 -0.73 -6.58 -5.93
N ILE A 229 -0.88 -5.28 -5.69
CA ILE A 229 -1.00 -4.28 -6.75
C ILE A 229 0.38 -3.69 -6.93
N LEU A 230 1.20 -4.37 -7.72
CA LEU A 230 2.58 -3.98 -7.99
C LEU A 230 2.68 -2.44 -8.08
N LEU A 231 3.46 -1.85 -7.18
CA LEU A 231 4.32 -0.74 -7.56
C LEU A 231 5.47 -1.38 -8.35
N PRO A 232 6.02 -0.70 -9.37
CA PRO A 232 6.66 -1.34 -10.54
C PRO A 232 7.51 -2.57 -10.20
N ASP A 233 7.36 -3.59 -11.03
CA ASP A 233 8.45 -4.51 -11.36
C ASP A 233 9.71 -3.65 -11.54
N CYS A 234 10.68 -3.89 -10.68
CA CYS A 234 12.01 -3.31 -10.77
C CYS A 234 12.85 -4.34 -11.50
#